data_AF-A0A3D3WS38-F1
#
_entry.id   AF-A0A3D3WS38-F1
#
_cell.length_a   1.000
_cell.length_b   1.000
_cell.length_c   1.000
_cell.angle_alpha   90.00
_cell.angle_beta   90.00
_cell.angle_gamma   90.00
#
_symmetry.space_group_name_H-M   'P 1'
#
loop_
_entity.id
_entity.type
_entity.pdbx_description
1 polymer ?
#
loop_
_entity_poly.entity_id
_entity_poly.type
_entity_poly.pdbx_seq_one_letter_code
_entity_poly.pdbx_strand_id
1 'polypeptide(L)'
;TTGVGTLKGPAHGGAAEEVMKMALDIGNPENAAEYASNLLDNGERIMGFGHRVYRAEDPRARHLRDRSKVLGEKSGHPEWFQILQHLEENTMQPYRAKGICVNVDFFAGSIYYLLGIPDDLFISIFALGRIPGWTLQCVEQYKDNILLRPLTEYIGEMDLEYTPIEQRS
;
A
#
# COMPACT_ATOMS: atom_id res chain seq x y z
N THR A 1 16.00 12.50 2.37
CA THR A 1 15.21 13.03 1.24
C THR A 1 14.75 11.93 0.29
N THR A 2 15.65 11.13 -0.28
CA THR A 2 15.29 10.07 -1.25
C THR A 2 14.23 9.08 -0.73
N GLY A 3 14.32 8.64 0.53
CA GLY A 3 13.31 7.72 1.11
C GLY A 3 11.88 8.26 1.07
N VAL A 4 11.69 9.57 1.31
CA VAL A 4 10.37 10.23 1.18
C VAL A 4 9.94 10.32 -0.28
N GLY A 5 10.87 10.67 -1.18
CA GLY A 5 10.59 10.73 -2.62
C GLY A 5 10.13 9.41 -3.21
N THR A 6 10.78 8.30 -2.83
CA THR A 6 10.40 6.95 -3.27
C THR A 6 9.08 6.49 -2.63
N LEU A 7 8.87 6.79 -1.34
CA LEU A 7 7.64 6.43 -0.64
C LEU A 7 6.40 7.12 -1.20
N LYS A 8 6.53 8.34 -1.74
CA LYS A 8 5.41 9.06 -2.36
C LYS A 8 4.85 8.36 -3.62
N GLY A 9 5.64 7.50 -4.29
CA GLY A 9 5.18 6.81 -5.49
C GLY A 9 3.95 5.94 -5.23
N PRO A 10 2.94 5.91 -6.13
CA PRO A 10 1.68 5.19 -5.92
C PRO A 10 1.85 3.66 -5.85
N ALA A 11 2.97 3.14 -6.33
CA ALA A 11 3.33 1.73 -6.20
C ALA A 11 3.95 1.38 -4.83
N HIS A 12 4.19 2.36 -3.96
CA HIS A 12 4.82 2.17 -2.65
C HIS A 12 3.99 2.73 -1.49
N GLY A 13 3.57 3.98 -1.57
CA GLY A 13 2.69 4.63 -0.59
C GLY A 13 1.25 4.73 -1.09
N GLY A 14 0.34 5.16 -0.22
CA GLY A 14 -1.06 5.44 -0.58
C GLY A 14 -2.04 4.30 -0.27
N ALA A 15 -1.54 3.12 0.12
CA ALA A 15 -2.39 1.96 0.31
C ALA A 15 -3.42 2.13 1.45
N ALA A 16 -3.05 2.81 2.54
CA ALA A 16 -3.95 3.04 3.67
C ALA A 16 -5.09 4.01 3.31
N GLU A 17 -4.78 5.05 2.54
CA GLU A 17 -5.73 6.01 2.00
C GLU A 17 -6.75 5.31 1.11
N GLU A 18 -6.26 4.48 0.17
CA GLU A 18 -7.12 3.75 -0.77
C GLU A 18 -7.96 2.67 -0.08
N VAL A 19 -7.46 2.05 1.00
CA VAL A 19 -8.28 1.14 1.81
C VAL A 19 -9.46 1.87 2.45
N MET A 20 -9.25 3.09 2.97
CA MET A 20 -10.35 3.84 3.56
C MET A 20 -11.34 4.30 2.50
N LYS A 21 -10.88 4.76 1.31
CA LYS A 21 -11.76 5.07 0.17
C LYS A 21 -12.60 3.86 -0.23
N MET A 22 -11.97 2.69 -0.36
CA MET A 22 -12.68 1.43 -0.61
C MET A 22 -13.75 1.15 0.44
N ALA A 23 -13.46 1.32 1.73
CA ALA A 23 -14.46 1.10 2.79
C ALA A 23 -15.62 2.11 2.72
N LEU A 24 -15.36 3.37 2.35
CA LEU A 24 -16.38 4.38 2.12
C LEU A 24 -17.25 4.04 0.90
N ASP A 25 -16.65 3.58 -0.20
CA ASP A 25 -17.35 3.20 -1.43
C ASP A 25 -18.22 1.95 -1.24
N ILE A 26 -17.73 0.98 -0.45
CA ILE A 26 -18.52 -0.19 -0.06
C ILE A 26 -19.75 0.24 0.75
N GLY A 27 -19.57 1.12 1.74
CA GLY A 27 -20.62 1.73 2.56
C GLY A 27 -21.36 0.80 3.53
N ASN A 28 -21.64 -0.45 3.15
CA ASN A 28 -22.28 -1.48 3.97
C ASN A 28 -21.57 -2.84 3.76
N PRO A 29 -21.35 -3.65 4.82
CA PRO A 29 -20.77 -4.98 4.69
C PRO A 29 -21.34 -5.85 3.56
N GLU A 30 -22.65 -5.81 3.32
CA GLU A 30 -23.32 -6.63 2.31
C GLU A 30 -22.89 -6.30 0.87
N ASN A 31 -22.42 -5.07 0.62
CA ASN A 31 -21.96 -4.63 -0.70
C ASN A 31 -20.52 -5.05 -1.01
N ALA A 32 -19.77 -5.55 -0.01
CA ALA A 32 -18.34 -5.84 -0.16
C ALA A 32 -18.07 -6.92 -1.22
N ALA A 33 -18.97 -7.90 -1.36
CA ALA A 33 -18.84 -8.96 -2.36
C ALA A 33 -18.94 -8.43 -3.79
N GLU A 34 -19.97 -7.62 -4.07
CA GLU A 34 -20.18 -7.00 -5.38
C GLU A 34 -19.06 -6.02 -5.73
N TYR A 35 -18.64 -5.19 -4.76
CA TYR A 35 -17.53 -4.27 -4.95
C TYR A 35 -16.24 -5.02 -5.36
N ALA A 36 -15.91 -6.09 -4.64
CA ALA A 36 -14.70 -6.86 -4.91
C ALA A 36 -14.77 -7.62 -6.24
N SER A 37 -15.92 -8.19 -6.61
CA SER A 37 -16.06 -8.87 -7.91
C SER A 37 -15.87 -7.90 -9.06
N ASN A 38 -16.47 -6.71 -8.99
CA ASN A 38 -16.35 -5.70 -10.05
C ASN A 38 -14.89 -5.30 -10.31
N LEU A 39 -14.10 -5.07 -9.25
CA LEU A 39 -12.67 -4.77 -9.39
C LEU A 39 -11.88 -5.94 -9.98
N LEU A 40 -12.10 -7.14 -9.46
CA LEU A 40 -11.34 -8.32 -9.85
C LEU A 40 -11.65 -8.74 -11.30
N ASP A 41 -12.90 -8.62 -11.73
CA ASP A 41 -13.34 -8.91 -13.10
C ASP A 41 -12.72 -7.91 -14.11
N ASN A 42 -12.43 -6.69 -13.67
CA ASN A 42 -11.70 -5.67 -14.45
C ASN A 42 -10.17 -5.82 -14.38
N GLY A 43 -9.65 -6.82 -13.67
CA GLY A 43 -8.21 -7.04 -13.49
C GLY A 43 -7.55 -6.08 -12.50
N GLU A 44 -8.34 -5.38 -11.69
CA GLU A 44 -7.86 -4.47 -10.64
C GLU A 44 -7.51 -5.24 -9.35
N ARG A 45 -7.01 -4.51 -8.34
CA ARG A 45 -6.56 -5.10 -7.07
C ARG A 45 -7.40 -4.59 -5.92
N ILE A 46 -7.69 -5.48 -4.97
CA ILE A 46 -8.30 -5.09 -3.69
C ILE A 46 -7.21 -4.52 -2.79
N MET A 47 -7.37 -3.25 -2.42
CA MET A 47 -6.37 -2.52 -1.65
C MET A 47 -6.24 -3.09 -0.23
N GLY A 48 -5.00 -3.09 0.29
CA GLY A 48 -4.68 -3.69 1.59
C GLY A 48 -4.61 -5.23 1.61
N PHE A 49 -4.72 -5.89 0.45
CA PHE A 49 -4.47 -7.34 0.31
C PHE A 49 -3.18 -7.64 -0.46
N GLY A 50 -2.53 -8.74 -0.04
CA GLY A 50 -1.30 -9.22 -0.64
C GLY A 50 -0.06 -8.51 -0.11
N HIS A 51 1.06 -9.24 -0.12
CA HIS A 51 2.35 -8.73 0.28
C HIS A 51 3.45 -9.42 -0.52
N ARG A 52 4.56 -8.72 -0.78
CA ARG A 52 5.70 -9.28 -1.54
C ARG A 52 6.37 -10.44 -0.79
N VAL A 53 6.32 -10.40 0.54
CA VAL A 53 6.96 -11.38 1.46
C VAL A 53 5.93 -12.27 2.17
N TYR A 54 4.81 -11.72 2.65
CA TYR A 54 3.86 -12.48 3.45
C TYR A 54 2.90 -13.22 2.53
N ARG A 55 2.81 -14.54 2.71
CA ARG A 55 1.81 -15.43 2.08
C ARG A 55 0.71 -15.84 3.06
N ALA A 56 0.78 -15.33 4.28
CA ALA A 56 -0.21 -15.46 5.34
C ALA A 56 -0.56 -14.04 5.84
N GLU A 57 -1.41 -13.95 6.86
CA GLU A 57 -1.72 -12.67 7.51
C GLU A 57 -0.43 -11.94 7.92
N ASP A 58 -0.34 -10.66 7.57
CA ASP A 58 0.73 -9.80 8.05
C ASP A 58 0.63 -9.65 9.57
N PRO A 59 1.68 -9.98 10.35
CA PRO A 59 1.64 -9.89 11.81
C PRO A 59 1.32 -8.48 12.32
N ARG A 60 1.64 -7.44 11.54
CA ARG A 60 1.32 -6.05 11.86
C ARG A 60 -0.16 -5.76 11.70
N ALA A 61 -0.80 -6.33 10.67
CA ALA A 61 -2.24 -6.20 10.44
C ALA A 61 -3.02 -6.76 11.63
N ARG A 62 -2.59 -7.91 12.17
CA ARG A 62 -3.19 -8.52 13.37
C ARG A 62 -3.24 -7.55 14.55
N HIS A 63 -2.14 -6.83 14.83
CA HIS A 63 -2.10 -5.86 15.93
C HIS A 63 -2.97 -4.62 15.68
N LEU A 64 -3.16 -4.24 14.42
CA LEU A 64 -3.99 -3.09 14.04
C LEU A 64 -5.48 -3.45 14.01
N ARG A 65 -5.84 -4.69 13.68
CA ARG A 65 -7.22 -5.21 13.70
C ARG A 65 -7.93 -4.90 15.01
N ASP A 66 -7.35 -5.35 16.12
CA ASP A 66 -7.93 -5.18 17.46
C ASP A 66 -8.06 -3.69 17.83
N ARG A 67 -7.07 -2.88 17.44
CA ARG A 67 -7.07 -1.43 17.69
C ARG A 67 -8.13 -0.71 16.87
N SER A 68 -8.28 -1.08 15.59
CA SER A 68 -9.31 -0.53 14.70
C SER A 68 -10.70 -0.85 15.24
N LYS A 69 -10.92 -2.08 15.72
CA LYS A 69 -12.20 -2.48 16.33
C LYS A 69 -12.54 -1.63 17.55
N VAL A 70 -11.64 -1.61 18.53
CA VAL A 70 -11.84 -0.88 19.80
C VAL A 70 -12.01 0.62 19.54
N LEU A 71 -11.25 1.18 18.60
CA LEU A 71 -11.37 2.60 18.25
C LEU A 71 -12.71 2.89 17.56
N GLY A 72 -13.13 2.06 16.61
CA GLY A 72 -14.44 2.21 15.95
C GLY A 72 -15.59 2.20 16.95
N GLU A 73 -15.58 1.25 17.88
CA GLU A 73 -16.56 1.16 18.97
C GLU A 73 -16.55 2.44 19.86
N LYS A 74 -15.37 2.91 20.26
CA LYS A 74 -15.24 4.10 21.12
C LYS A 74 -15.61 5.41 20.42
N SER A 75 -15.33 5.52 19.13
CA SER A 75 -15.63 6.69 18.32
C SER A 75 -17.08 6.72 17.83
N GLY A 76 -17.89 5.68 18.14
CA GLY A 76 -19.28 5.59 17.67
C GLY A 76 -19.40 5.24 16.19
N HIS A 77 -18.32 4.73 15.58
CA HIS A 77 -18.22 4.38 14.17
C HIS A 77 -17.75 2.92 13.96
N PRO A 78 -18.45 1.92 14.54
CA PRO A 78 -18.07 0.50 14.40
C PRO A 78 -18.25 -0.03 12.96
N GLU A 79 -19.05 0.64 12.13
CA GLU A 79 -19.36 0.24 10.75
C GLU A 79 -18.12 0.06 9.88
N TRP A 80 -17.09 0.91 10.04
CA TRP A 80 -15.87 0.83 9.23
C TRP A 80 -15.10 -0.46 9.50
N PHE A 81 -15.03 -0.87 10.77
CA PHE A 81 -14.42 -2.15 11.11
C PHE A 81 -15.26 -3.32 10.59
N GLN A 82 -16.59 -3.24 10.68
CA GLN A 82 -17.49 -4.29 10.19
C GLN A 82 -17.36 -4.50 8.68
N ILE A 83 -17.27 -3.42 7.91
CA ILE A 83 -17.04 -3.47 6.45
C ILE A 83 -15.71 -4.17 6.13
N LEU A 84 -14.62 -3.72 6.76
CA LEU A 84 -13.28 -4.30 6.53
C LEU A 84 -13.22 -5.77 6.96
N GLN A 85 -13.82 -6.11 8.11
CA GLN A 85 -13.88 -7.48 8.60
C GLN A 85 -14.69 -8.38 7.65
N HIS A 86 -15.85 -7.92 7.17
CA HIS A 86 -16.65 -8.68 6.22
C HIS A 86 -15.92 -8.91 4.90
N LEU A 87 -15.28 -7.85 4.36
CA LEU A 87 -14.46 -7.95 3.15
C LEU A 87 -13.35 -9.01 3.32
N GLU A 88 -12.68 -9.05 4.47
CA GLU A 88 -11.61 -10.01 4.74
C GLU A 88 -12.09 -11.45 4.99
N GLU A 89 -13.13 -11.63 5.81
CA GLU A 89 -13.55 -12.93 6.33
C GLU A 89 -14.55 -13.64 5.43
N ASN A 90 -15.34 -12.89 4.65
CA ASN A 90 -16.39 -13.44 3.81
C ASN A 90 -16.05 -13.32 2.33
N THR A 91 -15.64 -12.14 1.87
CA THR A 91 -15.41 -11.89 0.44
C THR A 91 -14.05 -12.38 -0.04
N MET A 92 -12.98 -12.05 0.68
CA MET A 92 -11.60 -12.35 0.28
C MET A 92 -11.08 -13.70 0.80
N GLN A 93 -11.88 -14.43 1.57
CA GLN A 93 -11.53 -15.74 2.13
C GLN A 93 -11.00 -16.74 1.08
N PRO A 94 -11.60 -16.89 -0.13
CA PRO A 94 -11.12 -17.85 -1.13
C PRO A 94 -9.70 -17.55 -1.64
N TYR A 95 -9.26 -16.29 -1.55
CA TYR A 95 -7.96 -15.85 -2.04
C TYR A 95 -6.82 -16.13 -1.04
N ARG A 96 -7.14 -16.49 0.21
CA ARG A 96 -6.14 -16.89 1.22
C ARG A 96 -5.34 -18.12 0.76
N ALA A 97 -5.98 -19.07 0.07
CA ALA A 97 -5.30 -20.23 -0.51
C ALA A 97 -4.25 -19.87 -1.57
N LYS A 98 -4.37 -18.68 -2.20
CA LYS A 98 -3.39 -18.11 -3.13
C LYS A 98 -2.33 -17.25 -2.42
N GLY A 99 -2.36 -17.21 -1.08
CA GLY A 99 -1.48 -16.39 -0.24
C GLY A 99 -1.78 -14.89 -0.31
N ILE A 100 -3.02 -14.53 -0.67
CA ILE A 100 -3.50 -13.15 -0.70
C ILE A 100 -4.26 -12.91 0.61
N CYS A 101 -3.59 -12.30 1.58
CA CYS A 101 -4.12 -11.97 2.90
C CYS A 101 -3.98 -10.46 3.16
N VAL A 102 -4.64 -9.97 4.22
CA VAL A 102 -4.52 -8.55 4.62
C VAL A 102 -3.08 -8.20 4.98
N ASN A 103 -2.67 -6.99 4.62
CA ASN A 103 -1.40 -6.38 5.00
C ASN A 103 -1.59 -5.27 6.04
N VAL A 104 -0.48 -4.70 6.52
CA VAL A 104 -0.51 -3.64 7.56
C VAL A 104 -1.41 -2.45 7.21
N ASP A 105 -1.52 -2.08 5.94
CA ASP A 105 -2.23 -0.87 5.52
C ASP A 105 -3.75 -1.03 5.68
N PHE A 106 -4.24 -2.28 5.68
CA PHE A 106 -5.67 -2.62 5.71
C PHE A 106 -6.41 -2.07 6.93
N PHE A 107 -5.82 -2.18 8.12
CA PHE A 107 -6.41 -1.61 9.34
C PHE A 107 -5.80 -0.26 9.73
N ALA A 108 -4.71 0.16 9.06
CA ALA A 108 -4.11 1.48 9.31
C ALA A 108 -5.02 2.60 8.81
N GLY A 109 -5.61 2.44 7.61
CA GLY A 109 -6.49 3.43 7.00
C GLY A 109 -7.70 3.78 7.88
N SER A 110 -8.39 2.77 8.41
CA SER A 110 -9.53 2.98 9.33
C SER A 110 -9.10 3.64 10.63
N ILE A 111 -7.95 3.29 11.19
CA ILE A 111 -7.44 3.91 12.42
C ILE A 111 -7.18 5.40 12.19
N TYR A 112 -6.48 5.77 11.13
CA TYR A 112 -6.17 7.17 10.86
C TYR A 112 -7.42 8.00 10.58
N TYR A 113 -8.35 7.43 9.81
CA TYR A 113 -9.65 8.05 9.55
C TYR A 113 -10.45 8.28 10.85
N LEU A 114 -10.55 7.25 11.71
CA LEU A 114 -11.25 7.35 13.00
C LEU A 114 -10.60 8.33 13.99
N LEU A 115 -9.32 8.65 13.82
CA LEU A 115 -8.61 9.67 14.58
C LEU A 115 -8.79 11.08 14.01
N GLY A 116 -9.53 11.24 12.91
CA GLY A 116 -9.76 12.53 12.26
C GLY A 116 -8.52 13.08 11.55
N ILE A 117 -7.58 12.21 11.18
CA ILE A 117 -6.38 12.61 10.44
C ILE A 117 -6.78 12.80 8.96
N PRO A 118 -6.41 13.91 8.31
CA PRO A 118 -6.54 14.09 6.87
C PRO A 118 -5.84 12.97 6.08
N ASP A 119 -6.48 12.46 5.03
CA ASP A 119 -5.98 11.33 4.23
C ASP A 119 -4.64 11.64 3.56
N ASP A 120 -4.44 12.87 3.11
CA ASP A 120 -3.17 13.36 2.55
C ASP A 120 -1.97 13.31 3.53
N LEU A 121 -2.21 13.06 4.83
CA LEU A 121 -1.18 12.89 5.85
C LEU A 121 -0.88 11.43 6.19
N PHE A 122 -1.60 10.43 5.67
CA PHE A 122 -1.41 9.03 6.05
C PHE A 122 0.00 8.53 5.67
N ILE A 123 0.44 8.74 4.42
CA ILE A 123 1.84 8.47 4.00
C ILE A 123 2.85 9.18 4.90
N SER A 124 2.55 10.41 5.36
CA SER A 124 3.46 11.17 6.23
C SER A 124 3.62 10.51 7.60
N ILE A 125 2.54 10.01 8.18
CA ILE A 125 2.57 9.26 9.44
C ILE A 125 3.32 7.94 9.26
N PHE A 126 3.09 7.25 8.15
CA PHE A 126 3.85 6.05 7.82
C PHE A 126 5.35 6.37 7.72
N ALA A 127 5.72 7.47 7.07
CA ALA A 127 7.10 7.92 6.96
C ALA A 127 7.73 8.17 8.34
N LEU A 128 7.00 8.79 9.29
CA LEU A 128 7.48 8.96 10.67
C LEU A 128 7.87 7.63 11.32
N GLY A 129 7.06 6.58 11.13
CA GLY A 129 7.38 5.24 11.60
C GLY A 129 8.56 4.57 10.86
N ARG A 130 8.84 4.96 9.61
CA ARG A 130 9.92 4.41 8.79
C ARG A 130 11.27 5.10 9.00
N ILE A 131 11.30 6.38 9.38
CA ILE A 131 12.53 7.17 9.53
C ILE A 131 13.59 6.46 10.42
N PRO A 132 13.27 5.90 11.60
CA PRO A 132 14.28 5.20 12.40
C PRO A 132 14.94 4.04 11.65
N GLY A 133 14.14 3.27 10.90
CA GLY A 133 14.64 2.15 10.09
C GLY A 133 15.49 2.60 8.90
N TRP A 134 15.09 3.67 8.21
CA TRP A 134 15.90 4.25 7.13
C TRP A 134 17.25 4.74 7.64
N THR A 135 17.24 5.47 8.76
CA THR A 135 18.46 5.98 9.39
C THR A 135 19.38 4.84 9.81
N LEU A 136 18.84 3.79 10.44
CA LEU A 136 19.63 2.63 10.85
C LEU A 136 20.27 1.93 9.63
N GLN A 137 19.51 1.67 8.57
CA GLN A 137 20.05 1.04 7.35
C GLN A 137 21.16 1.88 6.70
N CYS A 138 21.02 3.21 6.68
CA CYS A 138 22.11 4.09 6.21
C CYS A 138 23.36 3.99 7.09
N VAL A 139 23.19 3.96 8.42
CA VAL A 139 24.32 3.81 9.36
C VAL A 139 25.00 2.46 9.18
N GLU A 140 24.25 1.38 8.97
CA GLU A 140 24.79 0.05 8.70
C GLU A 140 25.57 0.02 7.39
N GLN A 141 25.02 0.58 6.31
CA GLN A 141 25.73 0.74 5.03
C GLN A 141 27.03 1.55 5.19
N TYR A 142 27.04 2.62 5.99
CA TYR A 142 28.25 3.41 6.18
C TYR A 142 29.37 2.69 6.93
N LYS A 143 29.05 1.67 7.74
CA LYS A 143 30.06 0.87 8.45
C LYS A 143 30.80 -0.10 7.52
N ASP A 144 30.13 -0.59 6.48
CA ASP A 144 30.69 -1.51 5.48
C ASP A 144 30.26 -1.08 4.08
N ASN A 145 30.79 0.06 3.64
CA ASN A 145 30.24 0.77 2.50
C ASN A 145 30.70 0.24 1.15
N ILE A 146 29.73 -0.04 0.28
CA ILE A 146 29.92 -0.36 -1.14
C ILE A 146 29.20 0.69 -1.99
N LEU A 147 29.90 1.25 -3.00
CA LEU A 147 29.28 2.15 -3.96
C LEU A 147 28.23 1.40 -4.81
N LEU A 148 26.97 1.80 -4.70
CA LEU A 148 25.89 1.28 -5.53
C LEU A 148 25.95 1.91 -6.94
N ARG A 149 26.46 1.15 -7.92
CA ARG A 149 26.56 1.58 -9.32
C ARG A 149 26.10 0.46 -10.28
N PRO A 150 24.77 0.23 -10.40
CA PRO A 150 24.25 -0.73 -11.36
C PRO A 150 24.54 -0.28 -12.80
N LEU A 151 24.61 -1.23 -13.72
CA LEU A 151 24.71 -0.99 -15.16
C LEU A 151 23.34 -1.11 -15.81
N THR A 152 23.16 -0.41 -16.92
CA THR A 152 22.00 -0.56 -17.81
C THR A 152 22.43 -1.30 -19.08
N GLU A 153 21.56 -2.16 -19.59
CA GLU A 153 21.73 -2.76 -20.91
C GLU A 153 21.28 -1.75 -21.98
N TYR A 154 22.15 -1.45 -22.94
CA TYR A 154 21.81 -0.59 -24.07
C TYR A 154 21.22 -1.43 -25.20
N ILE A 155 19.95 -1.16 -25.56
CA ILE A 155 19.21 -1.85 -26.63
C ILE A 155 18.80 -0.90 -27.77
N GLY A 156 19.39 0.29 -27.83
CA GLY A 156 19.12 1.27 -28.88
C GLY A 156 19.89 0.97 -30.15
N GLU A 157 19.57 1.71 -31.21
CA GLU A 157 20.33 1.68 -32.46
C GLU A 157 21.71 2.33 -32.25
N MET A 158 22.76 1.65 -32.70
CA MET A 158 24.14 2.12 -32.64
C MET A 158 24.56 2.75 -33.97
N ASP A 159 25.61 3.55 -33.93
CA ASP A 159 26.27 4.10 -35.13
C ASP A 159 25.34 4.92 -36.05
N LEU A 160 24.34 5.58 -35.46
CA LEU A 160 23.46 6.50 -36.18
C LEU A 160 24.26 7.69 -36.72
N GLU A 161 24.17 7.94 -38.02
CA GLU A 161 24.74 9.14 -38.63
C GLU A 161 23.94 10.38 -38.23
N TYR A 162 24.65 11.40 -37.73
CA TYR A 162 24.04 12.68 -37.40
C TYR A 162 23.55 13.38 -38.67
N THR A 163 22.23 13.58 -38.79
CA THR A 163 21.64 14.40 -39.85
C THR A 163 21.55 15.86 -39.39
N PRO A 164 22.16 16.85 -40.09
CA PRO A 164 21.97 18.28 -39.82
C PRO A 164 20.50 18.68 -39.78
N ILE A 165 20.13 19.67 -38.97
CA ILE A 165 18.72 20.01 -38.74
C ILE A 165 18.00 20.44 -40.02
N GLU A 166 18.70 21.08 -40.94
CA GLU A 166 18.21 21.54 -42.25
C GLU A 166 17.93 20.38 -43.22
N GLN A 167 18.46 19.19 -42.93
CA GLN A 167 18.31 17.96 -43.72
C GLN A 167 17.33 16.96 -43.08
N ARG A 168 16.71 17.33 -41.95
CA ARG A 168 15.63 16.57 -41.33
C ARG A 168 14.31 17.03 -41.95
N SER A 169 13.44 16.09 -42.30
CA SER A 169 12.08 16.34 -42.81
C SER A 169 11.10 16.71 -41.70
#